data_AF-A0A1I0EGC2-F1
#
_entry.id   AF-A0A1I0EGC2-F1
#
_cell.length_a   1.000
_cell.length_b   1.000
_cell.length_c   1.000
_cell.angle_alpha   90.00
_cell.angle_beta   90.00
_cell.angle_gamma   90.00
#
_symmetry.space_group_name_H-M   'P 1'
#
loop_
_entity.id
_entity.type
_entity.pdbx_description
1 polymer ?
#
loop_
_entity_poly.entity_id
_entity_poly.type
_entity_poly.pdbx_seq_one_letter_code
_entity_poly.pdbx_strand_id
1 'polypeptide(L)' 'MQITKLRIFILIIISIIAFVLGRMVVRAILNFLVGGTLFRGDFL' A
#
# COMPACT_ATOMS: atom_id res chain seq x y z
N MET A 1 -10.88 28.94 6.61
CA MET A 1 -10.88 27.48 6.83
C MET A 1 -9.83 26.80 5.94
N GLN A 2 -8.54 26.95 6.26
CA GLN A 2 -7.43 26.34 5.48
C GLN A 2 -6.95 25.02 6.10
N ILE A 3 -6.98 24.92 7.44
CA ILE A 3 -6.54 23.74 8.20
C ILE A 3 -7.37 22.48 7.83
N THR A 4 -8.68 22.64 7.59
CA THR A 4 -9.56 21.51 7.24
C THR A 4 -9.24 20.91 5.87
N LYS A 5 -8.90 21.76 4.88
CA LYS A 5 -8.55 21.31 3.51
C LYS A 5 -7.25 20.50 3.50
N LEU A 6 -6.25 20.98 4.25
CA LEU A 6 -4.95 20.33 4.36
C LEU A 6 -5.05 18.97 5.06
N ARG A 7 -5.89 18.84 6.10
CA ARG A 7 -6.15 17.55 6.77
C ARG A 7 -6.80 16.52 5.85
N ILE A 8 -7.80 16.94 5.07
CA ILE A 8 -8.49 16.05 4.12
C ILE A 8 -7.54 15.61 3.00
N PHE A 9 -6.69 16.52 2.51
CA PHE A 9 -5.70 16.20 1.48
C PHE A 9 -4.69 15.13 1.93
N ILE A 10 -4.16 15.26 3.15
CA ILE A 10 -3.25 14.27 3.72
C ILE A 10 -3.94 12.91 3.92
N LEU A 11 -5.19 12.90 4.38
CA LEU A 11 -5.95 11.65 4.55
C LEU A 11 -6.18 10.91 3.23
N ILE A 12 -6.48 11.62 2.14
CA ILE A 12 -6.66 11.03 0.81
C ILE A 12 -5.34 10.42 0.32
N ILE A 13 -4.22 11.14 0.47
CA ILE A 13 -2.90 10.64 0.08
C ILE A 13 -2.54 9.38 0.86
N ILE A 14 -2.70 9.40 2.19
CA ILE A 14 -2.42 8.25 3.04
C ILE A 14 -3.30 7.06 2.65
N SER A 15 -4.59 7.28 2.33
CA SER A 15 -5.50 6.21 1.91
C SER A 15 -5.04 5.54 0.61
N ILE A 16 -4.57 6.32 -0.38
CA ILE A 16 -4.08 5.79 -1.66
C ILE A 16 -2.78 5.00 -1.44
N ILE A 17 -1.83 5.58 -0.69
CA ILE A 17 -0.55 4.94 -0.39
C ILE A 17 -0.79 3.64 0.41
N ALA A 18 -1.67 3.67 1.41
CA ALA A 18 -2.01 2.50 2.21
C ALA A 18 -2.68 1.39 1.39
N PHE A 19 -3.50 1.74 0.40
CA PHE A 19 -4.12 0.77 -0.50
C PHE A 19 -3.06 0.08 -1.39
N VAL A 20 -2.15 0.87 -1.98
CA VAL A 20 -1.08 0.36 -2.84
C VAL A 20 -0.08 -0.49 -2.04
N LEU A 21 0.40 0.04 -0.90
CA LEU A 21 1.34 -0.67 -0.03
C LEU A 21 0.70 -1.88 0.64
N GLY A 22 -0.54 -1.78 1.12
CA GLY A 22 -1.24 -2.90 1.75
C GLY A 22 -1.36 -4.09 0.80
N ARG A 23 -1.72 -3.83 -0.47
CA ARG A 23 -1.83 -4.88 -1.49
C ARG A 23 -0.48 -5.52 -1.81
N MET A 24 0.61 -4.76 -1.83
CA MET A 24 1.96 -5.28 -2.05
C MET A 24 2.49 -6.04 -0.83
N VAL A 25 2.28 -5.51 0.37
CA VAL A 25 2.75 -6.10 1.64
C VAL A 25 2.02 -7.39 1.95
N VAL A 26 0.70 -7.46 1.74
CA VAL A 26 -0.06 -8.73 1.90
C VAL A 26 0.49 -9.79 0.94
N ARG A 27 0.76 -9.41 -0.31
CA ARG A 27 1.35 -10.32 -1.30
C ARG A 27 2.76 -10.76 -0.89
N ALA A 28 3.61 -9.84 -0.43
CA ALA A 28 4.96 -10.13 0.02
C ALA A 28 4.98 -11.02 1.27
N ILE A 29 4.11 -10.75 2.25
CA ILE A 29 3.97 -11.55 3.48
C ILE A 29 3.48 -12.95 3.15
N LEU A 30 2.41 -13.08 2.36
CA LEU A 30 1.89 -14.39 1.98
C LEU A 30 2.92 -15.18 1.16
N ASN A 31 3.62 -14.52 0.25
CA ASN A 31 4.68 -15.15 -0.53
C ASN A 31 5.86 -15.58 0.35
N PHE A 32 6.22 -14.80 1.37
CA PHE A 32 7.25 -15.15 2.35
C PHE A 32 6.84 -16.35 3.21
N LEU A 33 5.60 -16.37 3.70
CA LEU A 33 5.06 -17.44 4.55
C LEU A 33 4.89 -18.77 3.79
N VAL A 34 4.51 -18.71 2.50
CA VAL A 34 4.32 -19.90 1.66
C VAL A 34 5.65 -20.41 1.06
N GLY A 35 6.76 -19.69 1.27
CA GLY A 35 8.07 -20.06 0.73
C GLY A 35 8.17 -19.88 -0.79
N GLY A 36 7.30 -19.06 -1.39
CA GLY A 36 7.32 -18.72 -2.81
C GLY A 36 8.39 -17.69 -3.15
N THR A 37 8.72 -17.51 -4.43
CA THR A 37 9.72 -16.52 -4.88
C THR A 37 9.09 -15.12 -5.00
N LEU A 38 9.54 -14.20 -4.14
CA LEU A 38 8.95 -12.87 -3.87
C LEU A 38 8.89 -11.91 -5.07
N PHE A 39 9.46 -12.29 -6.22
CA PHE A 39 9.72 -11.42 -7.36
C PHE A 39 9.55 -12.09 -8.73
N ARG A 40 8.77 -13.17 -8.86
CA ARG A 40 8.56 -13.85 -10.15
C ARG A 40 7.51 -13.18 -11.03
N GLY A 41 7.68 -11.88 -11.33
CA GLY A 41 7.12 -11.28 -12.56
C GLY A 41 6.22 -10.07 -12.39
N ASP A 42 5.34 -10.01 -11.38
CA ASP A 42 4.19 -9.09 -11.44
C ASP A 42 4.14 -8.15 -10.23
N PHE A 43 4.98 -7.11 -10.28
CA PHE A 43 4.91 -5.97 -9.36
C PHE A 43 3.89 -4.90 -9.78
N LEU A 44 3.02 -5.26 -10.74
CA LEU A 44 1.80 -4.55 -11.13
C LEU A 44 0.64 -5.54 -11.12
#